data_AF-A0AAV8VBU2-F1
#
_entry.id   AF-A0AAV8VBU2-F1
#
_cell.length_a   1.000
_cell.length_b   1.000
_cell.length_c   1.000
_cell.angle_alpha   90.00
_cell.angle_beta   90.00
_cell.angle_gamma   90.00
#
_symmetry.space_group_name_H-M   'P 1'
#
loop_
_entity.id
_entity.type
_entity.pdbx_description
1 polymer ?
#
loop_
_entity_poly.entity_id
_entity_poly.type
_entity_poly.pdbx_seq_one_letter_code
_entity_poly.pdbx_strand_id
1 'polypeptide(L)'
;MGINGSMCIYQFLIAIRTEGNVLGTEDNTTSHIVGMFYRTIGMVESGIKPVFVFDGVPPQNKLNELRKRKEKREKAETKLSEARRLVTKKI
;
A
#
# COMPACT_ATOMS: atom_id res chain seq x y z
N MET A 1 10.95 -8.56 18.81
CA MET A 1 9.75 -8.86 18.00
C MET A 1 9.95 -8.25 16.62
N GLY A 2 9.99 -9.08 15.57
CA GLY A 2 10.16 -8.60 14.20
C GLY A 2 8.81 -8.24 13.60
N ILE A 3 8.71 -7.06 13.00
CA ILE A 3 7.48 -6.54 12.41
C ILE A 3 7.73 -6.35 10.91
N ASN A 4 6.83 -6.86 10.07
CA ASN A 4 6.91 -6.59 8.62
C ASN A 4 6.53 -5.13 8.36
N GLY A 5 7.52 -4.32 7.94
CA GLY A 5 7.39 -2.90 7.70
C GLY A 5 6.49 -2.59 6.51
N SER A 6 6.68 -3.32 5.39
CA SER A 6 5.86 -3.20 4.18
C SER A 6 4.38 -3.36 4.53
N MET A 7 4.04 -4.43 5.25
CA MET A 7 2.68 -4.74 5.65
C MET A 7 2.10 -3.70 6.62
N CYS A 8 2.90 -3.23 7.59
CA CYS A 8 2.45 -2.20 8.52
C CYS A 8 2.07 -0.90 7.81
N ILE A 9 2.87 -0.45 6.85
CA ILE A 9 2.57 0.74 6.05
C ILE A 9 1.22 0.60 5.35
N TYR A 10 0.99 -0.54 4.67
CA TYR A 10 -0.30 -0.80 4.01
C TYR A 10 -1.48 -0.79 4.98
N GLN A 11 -1.32 -1.41 6.15
CA GLN A 11 -2.37 -1.40 7.17
C GLN A 11 -2.72 0.03 7.61
N PHE A 12 -1.72 0.89 7.80
CA PHE A 12 -1.96 2.27 8.23
C PHE A 12 -2.60 3.14 7.15
N LEU A 13 -2.24 2.94 5.87
CA LEU A 13 -2.91 3.60 4.74
C LEU A 13 -4.41 3.27 4.65
N ILE A 14 -4.79 2.06 5.08
CA ILE A 14 -6.19 1.62 5.05
C ILE A 14 -6.93 2.06 6.32
N ALA A 15 -6.33 1.82 7.49
CA ALA A 15 -7.01 1.99 8.78
C ALA A 15 -7.06 3.45 9.26
N ILE A 16 -6.07 4.28 8.91
CA ILE A 16 -6.01 5.67 9.37
C ILE A 16 -6.57 6.56 8.25
N ARG A 17 -7.84 6.90 8.39
CA ARG A 17 -8.59 7.75 7.46
C ARG A 17 -9.44 8.74 8.24
N THR A 18 -9.57 9.96 7.73
CA THR A 18 -10.48 10.98 8.26
C THR A 18 -11.60 11.17 7.25
N GLU A 19 -12.84 10.94 7.69
CA GLU A 19 -14.04 11.03 6.84
C GLU A 19 -13.98 10.13 5.57
N GLY A 20 -13.27 9.00 5.67
CA GLY A 20 -13.07 8.05 4.56
C GLY A 20 -11.89 8.40 3.63
N ASN A 21 -11.33 9.60 3.76
CA ASN A 21 -10.16 10.04 3.02
C ASN A 21 -8.87 9.73 3.78
N VAL A 22 -7.80 9.48 3.03
CA VAL A 22 -6.46 9.33 3.63
C VAL A 22 -6.02 10.65 4.26
N LEU A 23 -5.35 10.61 5.41
CA LEU A 23 -4.73 11.80 5.99
C LEU A 23 -3.63 12.32 5.07
N GLY A 24 -3.68 13.60 4.71
CA GLY A 24 -2.75 14.28 3.80
C GLY A 24 -3.40 14.71 2.48
N THR A 25 -2.59 15.05 1.50
CA THR A 25 -3.02 15.20 0.10
C THR A 25 -2.84 13.88 -0.64
N GLU A 26 -3.51 13.66 -1.78
CA GLU A 26 -3.36 12.42 -2.55
C GLU A 26 -1.88 12.12 -2.89
N ASP A 27 -1.10 13.15 -3.20
CA ASP A 27 0.33 13.04 -3.50
C ASP A 27 1.25 12.95 -2.26
N ASN A 28 0.75 13.31 -1.07
CA ASN A 28 1.53 13.30 0.17
C ASN A 28 0.72 12.76 1.35
N THR A 29 0.38 11.47 1.27
CA THR A 29 -0.37 10.77 2.30
C THR A 29 0.47 10.61 3.57
N THR A 30 0.02 11.14 4.71
CA THR A 30 0.72 11.09 6.00
C THR A 30 0.23 9.97 6.92
N SER A 31 -0.86 9.29 6.56
CA SER A 31 -1.51 8.22 7.33
C SER A 31 -0.53 7.14 7.83
N HIS A 32 0.38 6.71 6.96
CA HIS A 32 1.37 5.67 7.29
C HIS A 32 2.43 6.14 8.29
N ILE A 33 2.82 7.41 8.22
CA ILE A 33 3.80 8.03 9.12
C ILE A 33 3.18 8.16 10.51
N VAL A 34 1.97 8.73 10.58
CA VAL A 34 1.20 8.90 11.82
C VAL A 34 0.98 7.55 12.51
N GLY A 35 0.58 6.54 11.74
CA GLY A 35 0.36 5.20 12.26
C GLY A 35 1.62 4.54 12.80
N MET A 36 2.72 4.60 12.07
CA MET A 36 4.00 4.06 12.54
C MET A 36 4.48 4.78 13.79
N PHE A 37 4.34 6.10 13.86
CA PHE A 37 4.78 6.90 15.00
C PHE A 37 4.05 6.49 16.29
N TYR A 38 2.71 6.56 16.31
CA TYR A 38 1.93 6.23 17.51
C TYR A 38 2.00 4.76 17.89
N ARG A 39 2.04 3.84 16.92
CA ARG A 39 2.20 2.40 17.22
C ARG A 39 3.56 2.10 17.83
N THR A 40 4.62 2.75 17.34
CA THR A 40 5.98 2.57 17.87
C THR A 40 6.07 3.08 19.31
N ILE A 41 5.46 4.23 19.61
CA ILE A 41 5.37 4.76 20.97
C ILE A 41 4.70 3.74 21.90
N GLY A 42 3.51 3.25 21.56
CA GLY A 42 2.82 2.28 22.41
C GLY A 42 3.60 0.98 22.62
N MET A 43 4.34 0.50 21.61
CA MET A 43 5.22 -0.66 21.76
C MET A 43 6.37 -0.37 22.73
N VAL A 44 7.02 0.79 22.60
CA VAL A 44 8.13 1.18 23.49
C VAL A 44 7.65 1.39 24.92
N GLU A 45 6.48 2.03 25.12
CA GLU A 45 5.85 2.20 26.43
C GLU A 45 5.51 0.86 27.09
N SER A 46 5.13 -0.15 26.30
CA SER A 46 4.93 -1.52 26.78
C SER A 46 6.23 -2.31 27.02
N GLY A 47 7.40 -1.69 26.86
CA GLY A 47 8.71 -2.32 27.01
C GLY A 47 9.16 -3.18 25.83
N ILE A 48 8.40 -3.18 24.72
CA ILE A 48 8.76 -3.89 23.50
C ILE A 48 9.74 -3.05 22.69
N LYS A 49 10.85 -3.65 22.26
CA LYS A 49 11.78 -3.05 21.29
C LYS A 49 11.38 -3.49 19.87
N PRO A 50 10.69 -2.65 19.08
CA PRO A 50 10.25 -3.02 17.74
C PRO A 50 11.43 -3.04 16.76
N VAL A 51 11.45 -4.03 15.87
CA VAL A 51 12.37 -4.09 14.73
C VAL A 51 11.54 -4.22 13.46
N PHE A 52 11.58 -3.18 12.63
CA PHE A 52 10.88 -3.18 11.34
C PHE A 52 11.76 -3.78 10.26
N VAL A 53 11.25 -4.80 9.59
CA VAL A 53 11.92 -5.50 8.48
C VAL A 53 11.17 -5.16 7.20
N PHE A 54 11.89 -4.58 6.25
CA PHE A 54 11.37 -4.28 4.92
C PHE A 54 11.79 -5.36 3.93
N ASP A 55 10.90 -5.67 3.01
CA ASP A 55 11.19 -6.66 1.98
C ASP A 55 12.25 -6.12 1.02
N GLY A 56 13.27 -6.94 0.73
CA GLY A 56 14.27 -6.67 -0.29
C GLY A 56 13.81 -7.08 -1.69
N VAL A 57 14.77 -7.21 -2.61
CA VAL A 57 14.47 -7.65 -3.99
C VAL A 57 13.89 -9.07 -3.96
N PRO A 58 12.74 -9.31 -4.62
CA PRO A 58 12.14 -10.64 -4.65
C PRO A 58 13.04 -11.63 -5.42
N PRO A 59 13.12 -12.90 -4.99
CA PRO A 59 13.94 -13.91 -5.65
C PRO A 59 13.47 -14.19 -7.09
N GLN A 60 14.37 -14.67 -7.94
CA GLN A 60 14.17 -14.81 -9.40
C GLN A 60 12.91 -15.61 -9.77
N ASN A 61 12.61 -16.67 -9.03
CA ASN A 61 11.41 -17.49 -9.20
C ASN A 61 10.11 -16.69 -8.97
N LYS A 62 10.09 -15.76 -8.02
CA LYS A 62 8.95 -14.87 -7.72
C LYS A 62 8.84 -13.72 -8.73
N LEU A 63 9.95 -13.30 -9.32
CA LEU A 63 9.98 -12.19 -10.28
C LEU A 63 9.16 -12.49 -11.55
N ASN A 64 9.26 -13.71 -12.09
CA ASN A 64 8.52 -14.13 -13.27
C ASN A 64 7.00 -14.10 -13.05
N GLU A 65 6.55 -14.55 -11.87
CA GLU A 65 5.14 -14.53 -11.49
C GLU A 65 4.65 -13.09 -11.26
N LEU A 66 5.46 -12.24 -10.63
CA LEU A 66 5.15 -10.81 -10.46
C LEU A 66 5.02 -10.09 -11.81
N ARG A 67 5.87 -10.41 -12.79
CA ARG A 67 5.78 -9.86 -14.15
C ARG A 67 4.46 -10.26 -14.82
N LYS A 68 4.08 -11.54 -14.76
CA LYS A 68 2.78 -12.01 -15.29
C LYS A 68 1.60 -11.30 -14.63
N ARG A 69 1.65 -11.04 -13.32
CA ARG A 69 0.61 -10.30 -12.60
C ARG A 69 0.55 -8.84 -13.03
N LYS A 70 1.70 -8.20 -13.24
CA LYS A 70 1.80 -6.83 -13.75
C LYS A 70 1.17 -6.71 -15.14
N GLU A 71 1.53 -7.59 -16.06
CA GLU A 71 0.96 -7.63 -17.43
C GLU A 71 -0.56 -7.84 -17.42
N LYS A 72 -1.08 -8.70 -16.54
CA LYS A 72 -2.53 -8.88 -16.37
C LYS A 72 -3.20 -7.61 -15.86
N ARG A 73 -2.58 -6.89 -14.91
CA ARG A 73 -3.12 -5.64 -14.37
C ARG A 73 -3.17 -4.55 -15.43
N GLU A 74 -2.09 -4.38 -16.19
CA GLU A 74 -2.01 -3.41 -17.29
C GLU A 74 -3.07 -3.70 -18.37
N LYS A 75 -3.22 -4.97 -18.80
CA LYS A 75 -4.28 -5.35 -19.75
C LYS A 75 -5.69 -5.06 -19.24
N ALA A 76 -5.93 -5.25 -17.94
CA ALA A 76 -7.22 -4.95 -17.32
C ALA A 76 -7.47 -3.43 -17.25
N GLU A 77 -6.46 -2.64 -16.88
CA GLU A 77 -6.51 -1.17 -16.87
C GLU A 77 -6.76 -0.60 -18.27
N THR A 78 -6.11 -1.13 -19.31
CA THR A 78 -6.37 -0.71 -20.70
C THR A 78 -7.80 -1.01 -21.13
N LYS A 79 -8.30 -2.23 -20.87
CA LYS A 79 -9.70 -2.59 -21.19
C LYS A 79 -10.71 -1.73 -20.44
N LEU A 80 -10.44 -1.41 -19.18
CA LEU A 80 -11.26 -0.51 -18.38
C LEU A 80 -11.29 0.90 -18.99
N SER A 81 -10.14 1.41 -19.41
CA SER A 81 -10.02 2.72 -20.07
C SER A 81 -10.78 2.75 -21.40
N GLU A 82 -10.63 1.72 -22.22
CA GLU A 82 -11.38 1.57 -23.48
C GLU A 82 -12.89 1.52 -23.24
N ALA A 83 -13.34 0.72 -22.26
CA ALA A 83 -14.74 0.64 -21.88
C ALA A 83 -15.28 2.00 -21.40
N ARG A 84 -14.54 2.70 -20.53
CA ARG A 84 -14.90 4.07 -20.09
C ARG A 84 -15.01 5.03 -21.26
N ARG A 85 -14.06 5.01 -22.21
CA ARG A 85 -14.07 5.87 -23.40
C ARG A 85 -15.26 5.59 -24.33
N LEU A 86 -15.64 4.32 -24.49
CA LEU A 86 -16.80 3.93 -25.28
C LEU A 86 -18.12 4.39 -24.66
N VAL A 87 -18.24 4.35 -23.32
CA VAL A 87 -19.41 4.87 -22.60
C VAL A 87 -19.56 6.38 -22.78
N THR A 88 -18.46 7.15 -22.67
CA THR A 88 -18.49 8.61 -22.84
C THR A 88 -18.77 9.06 -24.28
N LYS A 89 -18.48 8.23 -25.29
CA LYS A 89 -18.78 8.52 -26.71
C LYS A 89 -20.22 8.20 -27.12
N LYS A 90 -20.98 7.50 -26.26
CA LYS A 90 -22.35 7.02 -26.55
C LYS A 90 -23.43 7.91 -25.94
N ILE A 91 -23.02 8.99 -25.28
CA ILE A 91 -23.82 10.13 -24.80
C ILE A 91 -23.45 11.32 -25.69
#